data_AF-A0A8C6QZE3-F1
#
_entry.id   AF-A0A8C6QZE3-F1
#
_cell.length_a   1.000
_cell.length_b   1.000
_cell.length_c   1.000
_cell.angle_alpha   90.00
_cell.angle_beta   90.00
_cell.angle_gamma   90.00
#
_symmetry.space_group_name_H-M   'P 1'
#
loop_
_entity.id
_entity.type
_entity.pdbx_description
1 polymer ?
#
loop_
_entity_poly.entity_id
_entity_poly.type
_entity_poly.pdbx_seq_one_letter_code
_entity_poly.pdbx_strand_id
1 'polypeptide(L)'
;RVTRAVRNFNLENRAEREISRAKPSTAPKHPSTRSLLREQLSHHPEIEGEIARKDNKLLSLLKDVYVDSKDPVSSLRAKDTERQQEPKEFRLPVGHHFDMNTMDIPKGRHCISLESPLEMTWTMSRRSSS
;
A
#
# COMPACT_ATOMS: atom_id res chain seq x y z
N ARG A 1 -13.90 30.55 7.91
CA ARG A 1 -14.23 29.49 8.91
C ARG A 1 -15.59 28.79 8.70
N VAL A 2 -16.47 29.29 7.82
CA VAL A 2 -17.83 28.74 7.61
C VAL A 2 -17.85 27.46 6.75
N THR A 3 -16.86 27.26 5.87
CA THR A 3 -16.83 26.11 4.94
C THR A 3 -16.73 24.75 5.63
N ARG A 4 -16.10 24.66 6.81
CA ARG A 4 -15.97 23.40 7.58
C ARG A 4 -17.30 22.97 8.20
N ALA A 5 -18.07 23.93 8.73
CA ALA A 5 -19.37 23.66 9.34
C ALA A 5 -20.38 23.11 8.33
N VAL A 6 -20.39 23.66 7.11
CA VAL A 6 -21.25 23.18 6.01
C VAL A 6 -20.84 21.78 5.54
N ARG A 7 -19.53 21.48 5.45
CA ARG A 7 -19.04 20.15 5.04
C ARG A 7 -19.38 19.03 6.05
N ASN A 8 -19.55 19.40 7.31
CA ASN A 8 -19.85 18.50 8.42
C ASN A 8 -21.34 18.37 8.71
N PHE A 9 -22.20 18.92 7.85
CA PHE A 9 -23.64 18.71 7.98
C PHE A 9 -23.97 17.24 7.77
N ASN A 10 -24.68 16.67 8.74
CA ASN A 10 -25.20 15.30 8.72
C ASN A 10 -24.13 14.20 8.50
N LEU A 11 -23.01 14.29 9.24
CA LEU A 11 -21.95 13.30 9.19
C LEU A 11 -22.37 11.93 9.73
N GLU A 12 -23.29 11.89 10.69
CA GLU A 12 -23.80 10.65 11.30
C GLU A 12 -24.55 9.79 10.28
N ASN A 13 -25.60 10.31 9.63
CA ASN A 13 -26.31 9.55 8.60
C ASN A 13 -25.40 9.22 7.41
N ARG A 14 -24.39 10.05 7.11
CA ARG A 14 -23.39 9.73 6.07
C ARG A 14 -22.53 8.54 6.49
N ALA A 15 -22.04 8.52 7.74
CA ALA A 15 -21.25 7.41 8.27
C ALA A 15 -22.07 6.12 8.30
N GLU A 16 -23.31 6.15 8.80
CA GLU A 16 -24.23 5.00 8.78
C GLU A 16 -24.44 4.46 7.37
N ARG A 17 -24.63 5.36 6.39
CA ARG A 17 -24.78 4.98 4.98
C ARG A 17 -23.51 4.37 4.40
N GLU A 18 -22.31 4.83 4.76
CA GLU A 18 -21.07 4.23 4.26
C GLU A 18 -20.78 2.88 4.93
N ILE A 19 -21.04 2.73 6.23
CA ILE A 19 -20.78 1.50 6.99
C ILE A 19 -21.78 0.39 6.64
N SER A 20 -23.03 0.75 6.36
CA SER A 20 -24.07 -0.20 5.92
C SER A 20 -23.85 -0.75 4.51
N ARG A 21 -22.94 -0.16 3.72
CA ARG A 21 -22.57 -0.72 2.42
C ARG A 21 -21.89 -2.07 2.62
N ALA A 22 -22.19 -3.01 1.72
CA ALA A 22 -21.44 -4.25 1.65
C ALA A 22 -19.95 -3.94 1.43
N LYS A 23 -19.08 -4.73 2.09
CA LYS A 23 -17.63 -4.61 1.90
C LYS A 23 -17.30 -4.74 0.41
N PRO A 24 -16.43 -3.88 -0.14
CA PRO A 24 -16.07 -3.98 -1.54
C PRO A 24 -15.40 -5.33 -1.81
N SER A 25 -15.64 -5.87 -3.00
CA SER A 25 -14.90 -7.03 -3.50
C SER A 25 -13.40 -6.72 -3.53
N THR A 26 -12.57 -7.74 -3.28
CA THR A 26 -11.12 -7.61 -3.40
C THR A 26 -10.72 -7.14 -4.79
N ALA A 27 -9.69 -6.30 -4.88
CA ALA A 27 -9.18 -5.82 -6.15
C ALA A 27 -8.81 -6.98 -7.10
N PRO A 28 -8.99 -6.81 -8.42
CA PRO A 28 -8.56 -7.81 -9.41
C PRO A 28 -7.07 -8.10 -9.27
N LYS A 29 -6.72 -9.40 -9.30
CA LYS A 29 -5.33 -9.86 -9.28
C LYS A 29 -4.82 -10.11 -10.70
N HIS A 30 -3.54 -9.83 -10.94
CA HIS A 30 -2.87 -10.13 -12.20
C HIS A 30 -2.89 -11.65 -12.50
N PRO A 31 -2.98 -12.08 -13.78
CA PRO A 31 -3.04 -13.50 -14.14
C PRO A 31 -1.87 -14.34 -13.59
N SER A 32 -0.63 -13.81 -13.60
CA SER A 32 0.53 -14.53 -13.05
C SER A 32 0.42 -14.81 -11.55
N THR A 33 -0.10 -13.84 -10.79
CA THR A 33 -0.33 -14.02 -9.36
C THR A 33 -1.45 -15.04 -9.12
N ARG A 34 -2.49 -15.05 -9.97
CA ARG A 34 -3.58 -16.02 -9.86
C ARG A 34 -3.12 -17.45 -10.14
N SER A 35 -2.25 -17.67 -11.13
CA SER A 35 -1.72 -19.01 -11.42
C SER A 35 -0.84 -19.52 -10.29
N LEU A 36 0.07 -18.68 -9.77
CA LEU A 36 0.95 -19.05 -8.66
C LEU A 36 0.15 -19.42 -7.40
N LEU A 37 -0.87 -18.63 -7.06
CA LEU A 37 -1.73 -18.95 -5.91
C LEU A 37 -2.47 -20.28 -6.10
N ARG A 38 -2.96 -20.58 -7.32
CA ARG A 38 -3.63 -21.85 -7.60
C ARG A 38 -2.71 -23.04 -7.45
N GLU A 39 -1.48 -22.94 -7.96
CA GLU A 39 -0.46 -23.98 -7.84
C GLU A 39 -0.14 -24.24 -6.35
N GLN A 40 0.13 -23.18 -5.58
CA GLN A 40 0.43 -23.31 -4.16
C GLN A 40 -0.73 -23.95 -3.37
N LEU A 41 -1.97 -23.54 -3.64
CA LEU A 41 -3.15 -24.15 -2.99
C LEU A 41 -3.37 -25.60 -3.43
N SER A 42 -2.99 -25.96 -4.66
CA SER A 42 -3.08 -27.35 -5.13
C SER A 42 -2.07 -28.27 -4.45
N HIS A 43 -0.89 -27.76 -4.09
CA HIS A 43 0.12 -28.50 -3.35
C HIS A 43 -0.19 -28.61 -1.86
N HIS A 44 -0.93 -27.64 -1.32
CA HIS A 44 -1.23 -27.52 0.11
C HIS A 44 -2.72 -27.29 0.37
N PRO A 45 -3.58 -28.30 0.14
CA PRO A 45 -5.02 -28.18 0.36
C PRO A 45 -5.41 -27.94 1.83
N GLU A 46 -4.53 -28.29 2.78
CA GLU A 46 -4.70 -28.06 4.21
C GLU A 46 -4.80 -26.57 4.58
N ILE A 47 -4.16 -25.69 3.81
CA ILE A 47 -4.07 -24.25 4.09
C ILE A 47 -5.45 -23.59 4.07
N GLU A 48 -6.33 -23.98 3.14
CA GLU A 48 -7.68 -23.42 3.08
C GLU A 48 -8.48 -23.76 4.35
N GLY A 49 -8.32 -24.98 4.86
CA GLY A 49 -8.95 -25.43 6.09
C GLY A 49 -8.39 -24.72 7.33
N GLU A 50 -7.08 -24.46 7.38
CA GLU A 50 -6.45 -23.72 8.47
C GLU A 50 -6.86 -22.24 8.48
N ILE A 51 -6.90 -21.57 7.33
CA ILE A 51 -7.32 -20.16 7.22
C ILE A 51 -8.78 -19.98 7.64
N ALA A 52 -9.65 -20.94 7.29
CA ALA A 52 -11.06 -20.88 7.67
C ALA A 52 -11.29 -21.14 9.17
N ARG A 53 -10.34 -21.82 9.85
CA ARG A 53 -10.44 -22.17 11.26
C ARG A 53 -9.83 -21.07 12.15
N LYS A 54 -10.36 -20.95 13.36
CA LYS A 54 -9.78 -20.06 14.37
C LYS A 54 -8.58 -20.73 15.02
N ASP A 55 -7.47 -20.01 15.12
CA ASP A 55 -6.32 -20.43 15.93
C ASP A 55 -6.58 -20.13 17.42
N ASN A 56 -6.83 -21.20 18.19
CA ASN A 56 -7.10 -21.10 19.62
C ASN A 56 -5.87 -20.66 20.43
N LYS A 57 -4.66 -20.96 19.96
CA LYS A 57 -3.40 -20.56 20.63
C LYS A 57 -3.18 -19.06 20.46
N LEU A 58 -3.39 -18.54 19.25
CA LEU A 58 -3.37 -17.10 19.04
C LEU A 58 -4.45 -16.40 19.87
N LEU A 59 -5.65 -16.98 19.95
CA LEU A 59 -6.74 -16.44 20.74
C LEU A 59 -6.41 -16.37 22.24
N SER A 60 -5.72 -17.35 22.82
CA SER A 60 -5.28 -17.26 24.22
C SER A 60 -4.28 -16.14 24.42
N LEU A 61 -3.28 -16.01 23.53
CA LEU A 61 -2.26 -14.97 23.62
C LEU A 61 -2.86 -13.56 23.53
N LEU A 62 -3.86 -13.36 22.65
CA LEU A 62 -4.53 -12.07 22.50
C LEU A 62 -5.38 -11.67 23.72
N LYS A 63 -5.85 -12.64 24.53
CA LYS A 63 -6.57 -12.35 25.78
C LYS A 63 -5.62 -11.86 26.87
N ASP A 64 -4.37 -12.32 26.85
CA ASP A 64 -3.37 -11.97 27.86
C ASP A 64 -2.80 -10.56 27.64
N VAL A 65 -2.90 -10.02 26.43
CA VAL A 65 -2.44 -8.67 26.09
C VAL A 65 -3.51 -7.63 26.43
N TYR A 66 -3.26 -6.85 27.47
CA TYR A 66 -4.06 -5.67 27.82
C TYR A 66 -3.27 -4.39 27.58
N VAL A 67 -3.86 -3.45 26.84
CA VAL A 67 -3.26 -2.12 26.59
C VAL A 67 -4.03 -1.09 27.40
N ASP A 68 -3.40 -0.54 28.42
CA ASP A 68 -3.89 0.64 29.13
C ASP A 68 -3.50 1.88 28.33
N SER A 69 -4.42 2.37 27.50
CA SER A 69 -4.20 3.65 26.82
C SER A 69 -4.37 4.79 27.81
N LYS A 70 -3.26 5.50 28.07
CA LYS A 70 -3.23 6.80 28.73
C LYS A 70 -3.38 7.94 27.73
N ASP A 71 -4.07 7.70 26.61
CA ASP A 71 -4.47 8.79 25.74
C ASP A 71 -5.20 9.82 26.61
N PRO A 72 -4.79 11.10 26.58
CA PRO A 72 -5.53 12.12 27.28
C PRO A 72 -6.96 12.03 26.73
N VAL A 73 -7.92 11.70 27.59
CA VAL A 73 -9.34 11.77 27.27
C VAL A 73 -9.50 13.14 26.63
N SER A 74 -9.78 13.18 25.32
CA SER A 74 -10.06 14.44 24.66
C SER A 74 -11.34 14.89 25.32
N SER A 75 -11.21 15.74 26.35
CA SER A 75 -12.34 16.44 26.90
C SER A 75 -12.76 17.31 25.74
N LEU A 76 -13.71 16.82 24.95
CA LEU A 76 -14.54 17.64 24.09
C LEU A 76 -15.38 18.49 25.04
N ARG A 77 -14.72 19.37 25.79
CA ARG A 77 -15.34 20.60 26.23
C ARG A 77 -15.48 21.37 24.94
N ALA A 78 -16.67 21.31 24.36
CA ALA A 78 -17.16 22.39 23.52
C ALA A 78 -17.02 23.67 24.36
N LYS A 79 -15.87 24.32 24.23
CA LYS A 79 -15.68 25.70 24.62
C LYS A 79 -15.18 26.38 23.37
N ASP A 80 -16.07 27.20 22.85
CA ASP A 80 -15.81 28.21 21.86
C ASP A 80 -14.56 29.00 22.29
N THR A 81 -13.44 28.71 21.66
CA THR A 81 -12.31 29.63 21.61
C THR A 81 -11.47 29.22 20.42
N GLU A 82 -11.77 29.92 19.34
CA GLU A 82 -10.88 30.28 18.24
C GLU A 82 -9.39 30.06 18.55
N ARG A 83 -8.88 28.86 18.25
CA ARG A 83 -7.46 28.67 17.96
C ARG A 83 -7.34 28.42 16.48
N GLN A 84 -6.88 29.46 15.81
CA GLN A 84 -6.52 29.46 14.41
C GLN A 84 -5.36 28.47 14.25
N GLN A 85 -5.69 27.20 14.01
CA GLN A 85 -4.69 26.24 13.54
C GLN A 85 -4.31 26.70 12.14
N GLU A 86 -3.07 27.14 11.99
CA GLU A 86 -2.51 27.34 10.66
C GLU A 86 -2.66 26.05 9.85
N PRO A 87 -2.95 26.14 8.55
CA PRO A 87 -2.95 24.97 7.69
C PRO A 87 -1.56 24.34 7.76
N LYS A 88 -1.42 23.21 8.45
CA LYS A 88 -0.19 22.44 8.41
C LYS A 88 -0.12 21.82 7.03
N GLU A 89 0.55 22.52 6.11
CA GLU A 89 0.83 22.02 4.78
C GLU A 89 1.65 20.73 4.93
N PHE A 90 1.01 19.58 4.70
CA PHE A 90 1.72 18.32 4.58
C PHE A 90 2.31 18.25 3.17
N ARG A 91 3.29 19.11 2.91
CA ARG A 91 4.19 18.90 1.77
C ARG A 91 5.29 17.99 2.27
N LEU A 92 5.42 16.82 1.66
CA LEU A 92 6.69 16.10 1.71
C LEU A 92 7.76 17.08 1.21
N PRO A 93 8.88 17.27 1.91
CA PRO A 93 10.01 17.97 1.33
C PRO A 93 10.36 17.23 0.05
N VAL A 94 10.03 17.82 -1.11
CA VAL A 94 10.67 17.46 -2.37
C VAL A 94 12.08 18.01 -2.24
N GLY A 95 12.91 17.23 -1.57
CA GLY A 95 14.31 17.47 -1.34
C GLY A 95 14.97 16.13 -1.50
N HIS A 96 15.88 16.06 -2.47
CA HIS A 96 16.78 14.94 -2.64
C HIS A 96 17.54 14.74 -1.33
N HIS A 97 17.10 13.80 -0.51
CA HIS A 97 17.90 13.29 0.58
C HIS A 97 17.63 11.81 0.80
N PHE A 98 17.87 11.04 -0.26
CA PHE A 98 18.31 9.66 -0.11
C PHE A 98 19.83 9.61 -0.28
N ASP A 99 20.56 10.39 0.50
CA ASP A 99 21.96 10.10 0.76
C ASP A 99 22.02 9.02 1.85
N MET A 100 21.55 7.83 1.48
CA MET A 100 21.99 6.61 2.11
C MET A 100 23.11 6.11 1.22
N ASN A 101 24.34 6.57 1.52
CA ASN A 101 25.56 5.96 1.00
C ASN A 101 25.63 4.49 1.45
N THR A 102 24.85 3.64 0.78
CA THR A 102 24.99 2.19 0.85
C THR A 102 25.78 1.81 -0.38
N MET A 103 27.08 2.08 -0.34
CA MET A 103 28.04 1.76 -1.39
C MET A 103 28.34 0.26 -1.44
N ASP A 104 27.31 -0.59 -1.40
CA ASP A 104 27.47 -2.01 -1.67
C ASP A 104 26.15 -2.66 -2.11
N ILE A 105 25.88 -2.58 -3.41
CA ILE A 105 24.84 -3.39 -4.06
C ILE A 105 25.54 -4.63 -4.60
N PRO A 106 25.30 -5.84 -4.06
CA PRO A 106 25.83 -7.06 -4.65
C PRO A 106 25.28 -7.22 -6.08
N LYS A 107 26.19 -7.31 -7.04
CA LYS A 107 25.92 -7.48 -8.48
C LYS A 107 25.05 -8.72 -8.70
N GLY A 108 23.75 -8.51 -8.89
CA GLY A 108 22.82 -9.65 -9.02
C GLY A 108 21.37 -9.33 -9.33
N ARG A 109 21.02 -8.11 -9.76
CA ARG A 109 19.68 -7.85 -10.31
C ARG A 109 19.76 -7.19 -11.69
N HIS A 110 18.90 -7.66 -12.57
CA HIS A 110 18.80 -7.23 -13.96
C HIS A 110 18.24 -5.81 -14.02
N CYS A 111 18.96 -4.90 -14.67
CA CYS A 111 18.44 -3.60 -15.07
C CYS A 111 17.60 -3.82 -16.33
N ILE A 112 16.32 -3.44 -16.31
CA ILE A 112 15.51 -3.34 -17.53
C ILE A 112 15.88 -2.03 -18.24
N SER A 113 16.83 -2.12 -19.16
CA SER A 113 17.08 -1.05 -20.12
C SER A 113 16.04 -1.15 -21.23
N LEU A 114 15.19 -0.13 -21.35
CA LEU A 114 14.45 0.13 -22.59
C LEU A 114 15.44 0.72 -23.58
N GLU A 115 15.62 0.04 -24.72
CA GLU A 115 15.65 0.64 -26.07
C GLU A 115 16.28 -0.36 -27.07
N SER A 116 15.48 -0.80 -28.04
CA SER A 116 15.91 -1.62 -29.17
C SER A 116 16.20 -0.75 -30.39
N PRO A 117 17.28 -1.00 -31.13
CA PRO A 117 17.26 -0.87 -32.57
C PRO A 117 17.40 -2.25 -33.21
N LEU A 118 16.47 -2.54 -34.11
CA LEU A 118 16.47 -3.68 -35.01
C LEU A 118 17.83 -3.81 -35.71
N GLU A 119 18.46 -4.97 -35.55
CA GLU A 119 19.68 -5.38 -36.22
C GLU A 119 19.57 -5.17 -37.73
N MET A 120 20.37 -4.24 -38.25
CA MET A 120 20.59 -4.07 -39.68
C MET A 120 21.48 -5.21 -40.20
N THR A 121 21.00 -5.89 -41.23
CA THR A 121 21.60 -7.05 -41.88
C THR A 121 23.02 -6.80 -42.39
N TRP A 122 23.93 -7.74 -42.13
CA TRP A 122 25.27 -7.76 -42.73
C TRP A 122 25.23 -8.16 -44.22
N THR A 123 25.92 -7.39 -45.07
CA THR A 123 26.29 -7.82 -46.43
C THR A 123 27.78 -7.59 -46.67
N MET A 124 28.54 -8.68 -46.89
CA MET A 124 29.92 -8.64 -47.38
C MET A 124 29.95 -8.25 -48.86
N SER A 125 30.80 -7.29 -49.23
CA SER A 125 31.30 -7.16 -50.60
C SER A 125 32.72 -6.58 -50.60
N ARG A 126 33.70 -7.43 -50.92
CA ARG A 126 35.03 -6.99 -51.39
C ARG A 126 34.91 -6.70 -52.87
N ARG A 127 35.20 -5.48 -53.28
CA ARG A 127 35.55 -5.18 -54.68
C ARG A 127 36.82 -4.35 -54.72
N SER A 128 37.74 -4.87 -55.52
CA SER A 128 39.07 -4.40 -55.83
C SER A 128 39.06 -3.16 -56.74
N SER A 129 40.28 -2.63 -56.91
CA SER A 129 40.79 -1.85 -58.06
C SER A 129 40.41 -0.36 -58.04
N SER A 130 41.31 0.58 -58.33
CA SER A 130 42.52 0.55 -59.18
C SER A 130 43.62 1.46 -58.64
#